data_AF-A0A7K1BSU5-F1
#
_entry.id   AF-A0A7K1BSU5-F1
#
_cell.length_a   1.000
_cell.length_b   1.000
_cell.length_c   1.000
_cell.angle_alpha   90.00
_cell.angle_beta   90.00
_cell.angle_gamma   90.00
#
_symmetry.space_group_name_H-M   'P 1'
#
loop_
_entity.id
_entity.type
_entity.pdbx_description
1 polymer ?
#
loop_
_entity_poly.entity_id
_entity_poly.type
_entity_poly.pdbx_seq_one_letter_code
_entity_poly.pdbx_strand_id
1 'polypeptide(L)'
;MDTLIAPILSALKENHANTPLENVERAFLIAEKAHEGQLRKSGDRYITHPVAVAEILAELGLNPPTIIAALLHDTVEDTPYSLEQLRSDFGDEIASLVDGVTKLDKLTYGPTAEAETVRKMVVAMSRDIRVLVIKLADRLHNARTWKYVSAESATRKARETLDIYAPLAHRLGMNAIKWELEDLSFEVLEPKKFEEIARLVAERSPARQALSEDVIAAVREDLLRDGIEATVTGRQKHFFSVYQKMVVRGRDFNDIYDLVGIRVLVEDVRDCYAVLGSIHARWSPVPGRFKDYI
;
A
#
# COMPACT_ATOMS: atom_id res chain seq x y z
N MET A 1 -7.13 -25.23 -11.25
CA MET A 1 -6.37 -23.97 -11.08
C MET A 1 -6.40 -23.66 -9.61
N ASP A 2 -5.25 -23.48 -8.98
CA ASP A 2 -5.17 -23.26 -7.53
C ASP A 2 -5.94 -21.98 -7.16
N THR A 3 -6.74 -22.00 -6.10
CA THR A 3 -7.61 -20.86 -5.73
C THR A 3 -6.81 -19.62 -5.34
N LEU A 4 -5.53 -19.80 -5.00
CA LEU A 4 -4.63 -18.76 -4.52
C LEU A 4 -4.16 -17.78 -5.61
N ILE A 5 -4.01 -18.22 -6.87
CA ILE A 5 -3.51 -17.36 -7.94
C ILE A 5 -4.63 -16.67 -8.74
N ALA A 6 -5.88 -17.12 -8.59
CA ALA A 6 -7.02 -16.59 -9.35
C ALA A 6 -7.20 -15.07 -9.23
N PRO A 7 -7.06 -14.43 -8.04
CA PRO A 7 -7.16 -12.97 -7.92
C PRO A 7 -6.10 -12.23 -8.73
N ILE A 8 -4.85 -12.72 -8.70
CA ILE A 8 -3.72 -12.15 -9.44
C ILE A 8 -3.99 -12.20 -10.95
N LEU A 9 -4.48 -13.34 -11.46
CA LEU A 9 -4.78 -13.50 -12.89
C LEU A 9 -5.95 -12.62 -13.32
N SER A 10 -6.94 -12.41 -12.46
CA SER A 10 -8.07 -11.51 -12.75
C SER A 10 -7.60 -10.06 -12.88
N ALA A 11 -6.87 -9.57 -11.87
CA ALA A 11 -6.32 -8.21 -11.87
C ALA A 11 -5.37 -7.98 -13.06
N LEU A 12 -4.59 -9.00 -13.45
CA LEU A 12 -3.73 -8.92 -14.64
C LEU A 12 -4.52 -8.88 -15.95
N LYS A 13 -5.64 -9.59 -16.07
CA LYS A 13 -6.48 -9.53 -17.28
C LYS A 13 -7.13 -8.16 -17.44
N GLU A 14 -7.54 -7.54 -16.34
CA GLU A 14 -8.15 -6.21 -16.33
C GLU A 14 -7.13 -5.13 -16.72
N ASN A 15 -5.92 -5.21 -16.15
CA ASN A 15 -4.89 -4.18 -16.36
C ASN A 15 -3.99 -4.41 -17.58
N HIS A 16 -3.84 -5.67 -18.03
CA HIS A 16 -2.87 -6.09 -19.05
C HIS A 16 -3.44 -7.17 -19.99
N ALA A 17 -4.52 -6.85 -20.71
CA ALA A 17 -5.32 -7.78 -21.52
C ALA A 17 -4.57 -8.66 -22.55
N ASN A 18 -3.35 -8.27 -22.97
CA ASN A 18 -2.54 -8.99 -23.97
C ASN A 18 -1.33 -9.74 -23.40
N THR A 19 -1.23 -9.88 -22.08
CA THR A 19 -0.08 -10.58 -21.47
C THR A 19 -0.26 -12.09 -21.48
N PRO A 20 0.76 -12.88 -21.91
CA PRO A 20 0.80 -14.31 -21.67
C PRO A 20 0.90 -14.63 -20.16
N LEU A 21 -0.21 -15.07 -19.57
CA LEU A 21 -0.33 -15.42 -18.14
C LEU A 21 0.40 -16.71 -17.76
N GLU A 22 0.79 -17.52 -18.74
CA GLU A 22 1.48 -18.80 -18.56
C GLU A 22 2.77 -18.67 -17.74
N ASN A 23 3.50 -17.56 -17.91
CA ASN A 23 4.71 -17.31 -17.13
C ASN A 23 4.41 -17.00 -15.65
N VAL A 24 3.27 -16.38 -15.34
CA VAL A 24 2.84 -16.11 -13.96
C VAL A 24 2.43 -17.40 -13.27
N GLU A 25 1.68 -18.25 -13.96
CA GLU A 25 1.32 -19.58 -13.46
C GLU A 25 2.57 -20.46 -13.24
N ARG A 26 3.50 -20.45 -14.19
CA ARG A 26 4.78 -21.17 -14.05
C ARG A 26 5.60 -20.65 -12.86
N ALA A 27 5.64 -19.34 -12.64
CA ALA A 27 6.33 -18.75 -11.49
C ALA A 27 5.70 -19.18 -10.17
N PHE A 28 4.37 -19.20 -10.09
CA PHE A 28 3.65 -19.70 -8.91
C PHE A 28 3.97 -21.15 -8.62
N LEU A 29 3.95 -22.04 -9.63
CA LEU A 29 4.28 -23.45 -9.43
C LEU A 29 5.73 -23.66 -8.95
N ILE A 30 6.67 -22.86 -9.46
CA ILE A 30 8.06 -22.89 -9.01
C ILE A 30 8.16 -22.42 -7.56
N ALA A 31 7.51 -21.30 -7.21
CA ALA A 31 7.49 -20.78 -5.85
C ALA A 31 6.83 -21.76 -4.86
N GLU A 32 5.70 -22.37 -5.23
CA GLU A 32 4.99 -23.34 -4.40
C GLU A 32 5.87 -24.56 -4.11
N LYS A 33 6.54 -25.08 -5.15
CA LYS A 33 7.45 -26.21 -5.02
C LYS A 33 8.70 -25.86 -4.21
N ALA A 34 9.26 -24.67 -4.42
CA ALA A 34 10.46 -24.21 -3.72
C ALA A 34 10.20 -24.06 -2.21
N HIS A 35 9.00 -23.61 -1.84
CA HIS A 35 8.57 -23.45 -0.45
C HIS A 35 7.75 -24.65 0.09
N GLU A 36 7.83 -25.81 -0.56
CA GLU A 36 7.11 -27.01 -0.13
C GLU A 36 7.58 -27.45 1.26
N GLY A 37 6.64 -27.66 2.18
CA GLY A 37 6.93 -28.00 3.57
C GLY A 37 7.36 -26.84 4.46
N GLN A 38 7.51 -25.62 3.92
CA GLN A 38 7.82 -24.42 4.70
C GLN A 38 6.55 -23.79 5.26
N LEU A 39 6.56 -23.51 6.56
CA LEU A 39 5.47 -22.84 7.28
C LEU A 39 5.88 -21.46 7.76
N ARG A 40 4.94 -20.52 7.75
CA ARG A 40 5.11 -19.21 8.37
C ARG A 40 4.97 -19.30 9.88
N LYS A 41 5.38 -18.24 10.57
CA LYS A 41 5.19 -18.09 12.02
C LYS A 41 3.72 -18.08 12.45
N SER A 42 2.81 -17.79 11.52
CA SER A 42 1.35 -17.92 11.72
C SER A 42 0.85 -19.37 11.68
N GLY A 43 1.64 -20.30 11.13
CA GLY A 43 1.24 -21.68 10.86
C GLY A 43 0.76 -21.94 9.41
N ASP A 44 0.59 -20.88 8.60
CA ASP A 44 0.16 -21.02 7.20
C ASP A 44 1.29 -21.47 6.28
N ARG A 45 0.95 -22.02 5.10
CA ARG A 45 1.93 -22.35 4.04
C ARG A 45 2.71 -21.10 3.64
N TYR A 46 4.02 -21.21 3.48
CA TYR A 46 4.87 -20.05 3.14
C TYR A 46 4.46 -19.38 1.82
N ILE A 47 3.99 -20.16 0.83
CA ILE A 47 3.50 -19.66 -0.48
C ILE A 47 2.39 -18.60 -0.38
N THR A 48 1.68 -18.51 0.75
CA THR A 48 0.71 -17.43 0.98
C THR A 48 1.37 -16.05 0.97
N HIS A 49 2.67 -15.96 1.31
CA HIS A 49 3.41 -14.69 1.30
C HIS A 49 3.64 -14.15 -0.10
N PRO A 50 4.34 -14.87 -1.00
CA PRO A 50 4.68 -14.29 -2.28
C PRO A 50 3.42 -14.07 -3.12
N VAL A 51 2.38 -14.90 -2.93
CA VAL A 51 1.06 -14.71 -3.54
C VAL A 51 0.43 -13.39 -3.10
N ALA A 52 0.35 -13.12 -1.79
CA ALA A 52 -0.26 -11.89 -1.31
C ALA A 52 0.55 -10.63 -1.67
N VAL A 53 1.89 -10.73 -1.76
CA VAL A 53 2.73 -9.64 -2.28
C VAL A 53 2.45 -9.40 -3.77
N ALA A 54 2.37 -10.46 -4.56
CA ALA A 54 2.04 -10.39 -5.98
C ALA A 54 0.63 -9.84 -6.22
N GLU A 55 -0.34 -10.18 -5.38
CA GLU A 55 -1.71 -9.65 -5.40
C GLU A 55 -1.73 -8.14 -5.18
N ILE A 56 -1.05 -7.62 -4.15
CA ILE A 56 -0.92 -6.17 -3.91
C ILE A 56 -0.37 -5.47 -5.16
N LEU A 57 0.64 -6.05 -5.81
CA LEU A 57 1.25 -5.46 -7.01
C LEU A 57 0.33 -5.54 -8.24
N ALA A 58 -0.45 -6.60 -8.36
CA ALA A 58 -1.43 -6.77 -9.42
C ALA A 58 -2.59 -5.77 -9.29
N GLU A 59 -3.08 -5.53 -8.07
CA GLU A 59 -4.09 -4.51 -7.76
C GLU A 59 -3.59 -3.09 -8.07
N LEU A 60 -2.30 -2.84 -7.90
CA LEU A 60 -1.66 -1.56 -8.28
C LEU A 60 -1.44 -1.43 -9.80
N GLY A 61 -1.82 -2.44 -10.59
CA GLY A 61 -1.72 -2.44 -12.05
C GLY A 61 -0.31 -2.66 -12.57
N LEU A 62 0.60 -3.23 -11.77
CA LEU A 62 1.99 -3.42 -12.22
C LEU A 62 2.13 -4.49 -13.29
N ASN A 63 3.21 -4.38 -14.06
CA ASN A 63 3.47 -5.25 -15.19
C ASN A 63 3.78 -6.69 -14.74
N PRO A 64 3.49 -7.67 -15.60
CA PRO A 64 3.71 -9.10 -15.35
C PRO A 64 5.13 -9.49 -14.88
N PRO A 65 6.23 -8.93 -15.43
CA PRO A 65 7.58 -9.24 -14.93
C PRO A 65 7.77 -8.89 -13.45
N THR A 66 7.12 -7.83 -12.97
CA THR A 66 7.18 -7.40 -11.56
C THR A 66 6.40 -8.35 -10.66
N ILE A 67 5.26 -8.83 -11.13
CA ILE A 67 4.44 -9.83 -10.41
C ILE A 67 5.18 -11.17 -10.33
N ILE A 68 5.82 -11.60 -11.42
CA ILE A 68 6.66 -12.81 -11.43
C ILE A 68 7.83 -12.65 -10.45
N ALA A 69 8.53 -11.51 -10.48
CA ALA A 69 9.60 -11.24 -9.53
C ALA A 69 9.10 -11.24 -8.08
N ALA A 70 7.89 -10.74 -7.80
CA ALA A 70 7.29 -10.80 -6.47
C ALA A 70 6.90 -12.21 -6.02
N LEU A 71 6.43 -13.08 -6.92
CA LEU A 71 6.20 -14.49 -6.61
C LEU A 71 7.50 -15.23 -6.25
N LEU A 72 8.62 -14.80 -6.83
CA LEU A 72 9.91 -15.48 -6.74
C LEU A 72 10.92 -14.80 -5.79
N HIS A 73 10.57 -13.65 -5.19
CA HIS A 73 11.55 -12.82 -4.47
C HIS A 73 12.26 -13.55 -3.32
N ASP A 74 11.53 -14.35 -2.56
CA ASP A 74 12.07 -15.15 -1.44
C ASP A 74 12.59 -16.52 -1.86
N THR A 75 12.31 -16.98 -3.08
CA THR A 75 12.74 -18.32 -3.53
C THR A 75 14.27 -18.40 -3.63
N VAL A 76 14.93 -17.32 -4.04
CA VAL A 76 16.38 -17.27 -4.20
C VAL A 76 17.11 -17.15 -2.85
N GLU A 77 16.44 -16.60 -1.84
CA GLU A 77 17.04 -16.41 -0.51
C GLU A 77 16.85 -17.63 0.40
N ASP A 78 15.64 -18.20 0.42
CA ASP A 78 15.26 -19.22 1.39
C ASP A 78 15.32 -20.65 0.86
N THR A 79 15.53 -20.84 -0.46
CA THR A 79 15.45 -22.16 -1.10
C THR A 79 16.66 -22.46 -1.97
N PRO A 80 16.85 -23.72 -2.43
CA PRO A 80 17.95 -24.09 -3.31
C PRO A 80 17.89 -23.47 -4.73
N TYR A 81 16.82 -22.76 -5.07
CA TYR A 81 16.62 -22.18 -6.39
C TYR A 81 17.60 -21.04 -6.65
N SER A 82 18.44 -21.15 -7.69
CA SER A 82 19.53 -20.20 -7.92
C SER A 82 19.15 -19.05 -8.86
N LEU A 83 19.86 -17.92 -8.75
CA LEU A 83 19.73 -16.80 -9.70
C LEU A 83 20.02 -17.22 -11.16
N GLU A 84 20.89 -18.20 -11.36
CA GLU A 84 21.20 -18.73 -12.71
C GLU A 84 20.01 -19.52 -13.27
N GLN A 85 19.33 -20.32 -12.44
CA GLN A 85 18.10 -21.01 -12.83
C GLN A 85 16.99 -20.00 -13.15
N LEU A 86 16.81 -18.99 -12.29
CA LEU A 86 15.85 -17.91 -12.51
C LEU A 86 16.08 -17.18 -13.84
N ARG A 87 17.35 -16.86 -14.16
CA ARG A 87 17.73 -16.28 -15.46
C ARG A 87 17.40 -17.19 -16.63
N SER A 88 17.64 -18.49 -16.50
CA SER A 88 17.33 -19.45 -17.55
C SER A 88 15.82 -19.64 -17.75
N ASP A 89 15.04 -19.57 -16.68
CA ASP A 89 13.61 -19.85 -16.71
C ASP A 89 12.78 -18.67 -17.20
N PHE A 90 13.15 -17.45 -16.79
CA PHE A 90 12.35 -16.23 -16.96
C PHE A 90 13.10 -15.06 -17.61
N GLY A 91 14.41 -15.19 -17.83
CA GLY A 91 15.24 -14.16 -18.45
C GLY A 91 15.92 -13.21 -17.46
N ASP A 92 16.80 -12.36 -17.99
CA ASP A 92 17.66 -11.49 -17.18
C ASP A 92 16.90 -10.36 -16.47
N GLU A 93 15.81 -9.87 -17.05
CA GLU A 93 14.99 -8.80 -16.46
C GLU A 93 14.44 -9.22 -15.09
N ILE A 94 13.74 -10.36 -15.03
CA ILE A 94 13.13 -10.87 -13.79
C ILE A 94 14.21 -11.25 -12.78
N ALA A 95 15.30 -11.85 -13.24
CA ALA A 95 16.42 -12.18 -12.37
C ALA A 95 17.09 -10.94 -11.75
N SER A 96 17.24 -9.87 -12.52
CA SER A 96 17.76 -8.60 -12.01
C SER A 96 16.83 -7.96 -10.98
N LEU A 97 15.51 -8.11 -11.13
CA LEU A 97 14.54 -7.63 -10.15
C LEU A 97 14.67 -8.39 -8.83
N VAL A 98 14.66 -9.73 -8.88
CA VAL A 98 14.78 -10.58 -7.69
C VAL A 98 16.12 -10.38 -6.98
N ASP A 99 17.24 -10.37 -7.72
CA ASP A 99 18.57 -10.07 -7.17
C ASP A 99 18.61 -8.68 -6.49
N GLY A 100 17.94 -7.69 -7.08
CA GLY A 100 17.78 -6.36 -6.49
C GLY A 100 17.06 -6.39 -5.14
N VAL A 101 15.97 -7.15 -5.03
CA VAL A 101 15.19 -7.27 -3.80
C VAL A 101 15.99 -8.00 -2.71
N THR A 102 16.58 -9.16 -3.02
CA THR A 102 17.39 -9.93 -2.07
C THR A 102 18.61 -9.15 -1.56
N LYS A 103 19.23 -8.31 -2.41
CA LYS A 103 20.34 -7.45 -1.97
C LYS A 103 19.91 -6.35 -1.02
N LEU A 104 18.69 -5.81 -1.17
CA LEU A 104 18.14 -4.82 -0.24
C LEU A 104 17.91 -5.40 1.16
N ASP A 105 17.56 -6.69 1.25
CA ASP A 105 17.39 -7.37 2.54
C ASP A 105 18.69 -7.57 3.31
N LYS A 106 19.79 -7.82 2.60
CA LYS A 106 21.11 -8.04 3.19
C LYS A 106 21.82 -6.76 3.66
N LEU A 107 21.29 -5.59 3.31
CA LEU A 107 21.81 -4.30 3.79
C LEU A 107 21.34 -4.10 5.24
N THR A 108 22.16 -4.54 6.20
CA THR A 108 21.87 -4.44 7.63
C THR A 108 21.79 -2.98 8.11
N TYR A 109 20.75 -2.72 8.90
CA TYR A 109 20.36 -1.41 9.41
C TYR A 109 21.05 -1.14 10.76
N GLY A 110 22.01 -0.22 10.77
CA GLY A 110 22.60 0.31 12.00
C GLY A 110 21.80 1.50 12.55
N PRO A 111 21.71 1.68 13.89
CA PRO A 111 20.92 2.74 14.54
C PRO A 111 21.39 4.18 14.24
N THR A 112 22.56 4.36 13.60
CA THR A 112 23.13 5.66 13.19
C THR A 112 23.28 5.80 11.67
N ALA A 113 22.74 4.87 10.88
CA ALA A 113 22.99 4.75 9.44
C ALA A 113 21.88 5.32 8.55
N GLU A 114 20.88 6.04 9.07
CA GLU A 114 19.70 6.50 8.29
C GLU A 114 20.09 7.20 6.98
N ALA A 115 21.06 8.10 7.01
CA ALA A 115 21.52 8.83 5.82
C ALA A 115 22.29 7.94 4.83
N GLU A 116 23.09 6.98 5.30
CA GLU A 116 23.79 6.02 4.43
C GLU A 116 22.83 4.99 3.84
N THR A 117 21.86 4.52 4.61
CA THR A 117 20.84 3.55 4.20
C THR A 117 19.95 4.15 3.14
N VAL A 118 19.47 5.38 3.34
CA VAL A 118 18.71 6.11 2.31
C VAL A 118 19.56 6.31 1.06
N ARG A 119 20.86 6.62 1.19
CA ARG A 119 21.76 6.81 0.04
C ARG A 119 22.06 5.51 -0.71
N LYS A 120 22.25 4.38 -0.01
CA LYS A 120 22.47 3.05 -0.59
C LYS A 120 21.19 2.47 -1.19
N MET A 121 20.02 2.69 -0.57
CA MET A 121 18.72 2.42 -1.18
C MET A 121 18.55 3.23 -2.45
N VAL A 122 18.81 4.54 -2.43
CA VAL A 122 18.73 5.40 -3.63
C VAL A 122 19.66 4.92 -4.76
N VAL A 123 20.84 4.39 -4.43
CA VAL A 123 21.76 3.78 -5.43
C VAL A 123 21.22 2.45 -5.96
N ALA A 124 20.66 1.58 -5.11
CA ALA A 124 19.98 0.36 -5.57
C ALA A 124 18.73 0.67 -6.42
N MET A 125 17.99 1.72 -6.06
CA MET A 125 16.83 2.27 -6.78
C MET A 125 17.19 2.91 -8.13
N SER A 126 18.44 3.32 -8.33
CA SER A 126 18.86 4.06 -9.55
C SER A 126 18.79 3.22 -10.83
N ARG A 127 18.72 1.89 -10.72
CA ARG A 127 18.66 0.98 -11.86
C ARG A 127 17.22 0.58 -12.23
N ASP A 128 16.40 0.26 -11.24
CA ASP A 128 15.01 -0.13 -11.46
C ASP A 128 14.11 0.17 -10.25
N ILE A 129 13.14 1.06 -10.44
CA ILE A 129 12.20 1.47 -9.39
C ILE A 129 11.27 0.32 -8.95
N ARG A 130 11.06 -0.68 -9.81
CA ARG A 130 10.17 -1.81 -9.54
C ARG A 130 10.66 -2.66 -8.37
N VAL A 131 11.98 -2.72 -8.16
CA VAL A 131 12.59 -3.38 -7.00
C VAL A 131 12.09 -2.78 -5.69
N LEU A 132 12.01 -1.45 -5.61
CA LEU A 132 11.51 -0.76 -4.42
C LEU A 132 10.01 -1.01 -4.22
N VAL A 133 9.24 -1.05 -5.32
CA VAL A 133 7.80 -1.29 -5.23
C VAL A 133 7.51 -2.71 -4.73
N ILE A 134 8.23 -3.73 -5.22
CA ILE A 134 8.18 -5.09 -4.68
C ILE A 134 8.52 -5.07 -3.19
N LYS A 135 9.57 -4.36 -2.80
CA LYS A 135 10.00 -4.31 -1.40
C LYS A 135 8.97 -3.63 -0.48
N LEU A 136 8.29 -2.60 -0.96
CA LEU A 136 7.21 -1.94 -0.22
C LEU A 136 6.00 -2.87 -0.04
N ALA A 137 5.63 -3.63 -1.08
CA ALA A 137 4.55 -4.61 -1.00
C ALA A 137 4.89 -5.77 -0.05
N ASP A 138 6.13 -6.27 -0.10
CA ASP A 138 6.65 -7.23 0.88
C ASP A 138 6.55 -6.66 2.31
N ARG A 139 7.08 -5.45 2.54
CA ARG A 139 7.04 -4.82 3.86
C ARG A 139 5.61 -4.61 4.36
N LEU A 140 4.67 -4.25 3.47
CA LEU A 140 3.26 -4.10 3.79
C LEU A 140 2.63 -5.42 4.22
N HIS A 141 2.83 -6.48 3.45
CA HIS A 141 2.34 -7.80 3.82
C HIS A 141 2.95 -8.26 5.17
N ASN A 142 4.24 -8.04 5.36
CA ASN A 142 4.92 -8.35 6.62
C ASN A 142 4.34 -7.54 7.79
N ALA A 143 3.98 -6.27 7.58
CA ALA A 143 3.34 -5.44 8.60
C ALA A 143 1.95 -5.98 9.01
N ARG A 144 1.15 -6.46 8.04
CA ARG A 144 -0.15 -7.09 8.30
C ARG A 144 -0.06 -8.35 9.17
N THR A 145 1.13 -8.96 9.28
CA THR A 145 1.36 -10.21 10.03
C THR A 145 2.22 -10.05 11.28
N TRP A 146 2.53 -8.81 11.71
CA TRP A 146 3.36 -8.57 12.90
C TRP A 146 2.79 -9.15 14.21
N LYS A 147 1.48 -9.39 14.29
CA LYS A 147 0.84 -10.05 15.43
C LYS A 147 1.39 -11.47 15.73
N TYR A 148 2.05 -12.11 14.77
CA TYR A 148 2.63 -13.45 14.92
C TYR A 148 4.15 -13.44 15.20
N VAL A 149 4.78 -12.28 15.31
CA VAL A 149 6.22 -12.17 15.65
C VAL A 149 6.40 -11.64 17.07
N SER A 150 7.62 -11.80 17.62
CA SER A 150 7.93 -11.26 18.95
C SER A 150 7.77 -9.73 18.98
N ALA A 151 7.30 -9.20 20.11
CA ALA A 151 7.07 -7.76 20.30
C ALA A 151 8.33 -6.94 20.00
N GLU A 152 9.52 -7.41 20.39
CA GLU A 152 10.79 -6.74 20.09
C GLU A 152 11.06 -6.63 18.58
N SER A 153 10.83 -7.73 17.84
CA SER A 153 11.01 -7.74 16.39
C SER A 153 9.97 -6.88 15.69
N ALA A 154 8.71 -6.93 16.13
CA ALA A 154 7.64 -6.07 15.63
C ALA A 154 7.98 -4.59 15.82
N THR A 155 8.34 -4.17 17.04
CA THR A 155 8.71 -2.78 17.37
C THR A 155 9.87 -2.28 16.51
N ARG A 156 10.92 -3.09 16.33
CA ARG A 156 12.04 -2.73 15.47
C ARG A 156 11.61 -2.53 14.01
N LYS A 157 10.83 -3.48 13.47
CA LYS A 157 10.33 -3.41 12.09
C LYS A 157 9.34 -2.25 11.88
N ALA A 158 8.51 -1.95 12.87
CA ALA A 158 7.55 -0.84 12.83
C ALA A 158 8.27 0.52 12.82
N ARG A 159 9.32 0.69 13.65
CA ARG A 159 10.15 1.90 13.64
C ARG A 159 10.85 2.08 12.29
N GLU A 160 11.50 1.03 11.79
CA GLU A 160 12.12 1.01 10.45
C GLU A 160 11.11 1.40 9.35
N THR A 161 9.87 0.91 9.47
CA THR A 161 8.79 1.18 8.52
C THR A 161 8.39 2.66 8.51
N LEU A 162 8.26 3.30 9.68
CA LEU A 162 7.94 4.73 9.76
C LEU A 162 9.09 5.62 9.30
N ASP A 163 10.33 5.28 9.66
CA ASP A 163 11.49 6.15 9.43
C ASP A 163 11.97 6.07 7.97
N ILE A 164 11.80 4.91 7.32
CA ILE A 164 12.36 4.64 5.99
C ILE A 164 11.26 4.38 4.95
N TYR A 165 10.45 3.34 5.13
CA TYR A 165 9.55 2.86 4.07
C TYR A 165 8.34 3.76 3.82
N ALA A 166 7.73 4.33 4.85
CA ALA A 166 6.60 5.25 4.70
C ALA A 166 7.00 6.55 3.93
N PRO A 167 8.13 7.22 4.24
CA PRO A 167 8.64 8.32 3.43
C PRO A 167 8.95 7.93 1.98
N LEU A 168 9.46 6.72 1.74
CA LEU A 168 9.71 6.22 0.38
C LEU A 168 8.42 6.00 -0.40
N ALA A 169 7.41 5.36 0.20
CA ALA A 169 6.09 5.20 -0.40
C ALA A 169 5.46 6.57 -0.74
N HIS A 170 5.62 7.57 0.12
CA HIS A 170 5.17 8.94 -0.14
C HIS A 170 5.87 9.55 -1.37
N ARG A 171 7.19 9.40 -1.49
CA ARG A 171 7.96 9.93 -2.64
C ARG A 171 7.57 9.27 -3.96
N LEU A 172 7.12 8.01 -3.92
CA LEU A 172 6.61 7.28 -5.08
C LEU A 172 5.14 7.57 -5.40
N GLY A 173 4.48 8.43 -4.62
CA GLY A 173 3.03 8.69 -4.77
C GLY A 173 2.13 7.55 -4.30
N MET A 174 2.69 6.51 -3.68
CA MET A 174 1.97 5.32 -3.19
C MET A 174 1.30 5.59 -1.84
N ASN A 175 0.34 6.52 -1.83
CA ASN A 175 -0.30 6.99 -0.61
C ASN A 175 -1.09 5.90 0.13
N ALA A 176 -1.72 4.97 -0.60
CA ALA A 176 -2.45 3.86 0.02
C ALA A 176 -1.51 2.97 0.87
N ILE A 177 -0.40 2.52 0.29
CA ILE A 177 0.63 1.74 1.01
C ILE A 177 1.20 2.56 2.17
N LYS A 178 1.54 3.83 1.92
CA LYS A 178 2.09 4.73 2.96
C LYS A 178 1.17 4.74 4.19
N TRP A 179 -0.09 5.04 4.00
CA TRP A 179 -1.03 5.19 5.10
C TRP A 179 -1.24 3.89 5.86
N GLU A 180 -1.30 2.76 5.15
CA GLU A 180 -1.44 1.46 5.79
C GLU A 180 -0.20 1.06 6.58
N LEU A 181 1.01 1.28 6.03
CA LEU A 181 2.27 1.09 6.76
C LEU A 181 2.35 1.98 8.01
N GLU A 182 1.91 3.22 7.90
CA GLU A 182 1.87 4.18 9.01
C GLU A 182 0.92 3.72 10.13
N ASP A 183 -0.30 3.31 9.78
CA ASP A 183 -1.31 2.85 10.74
C ASP A 183 -0.87 1.54 11.43
N LEU A 184 -0.36 0.57 10.69
CA LEU A 184 0.14 -0.70 11.24
C LEU A 184 1.36 -0.49 12.16
N SER A 185 2.25 0.42 11.78
CA SER A 185 3.42 0.74 12.61
C SER A 185 3.02 1.49 13.87
N PHE A 186 2.02 2.35 13.78
CA PHE A 186 1.48 3.07 14.93
C PHE A 186 0.81 2.14 15.94
N GLU A 187 0.03 1.17 15.47
CA GLU A 187 -0.59 0.14 16.31
C GLU A 187 0.44 -0.64 17.12
N VAL A 188 1.57 -1.01 16.50
CA VAL A 188 2.65 -1.74 17.18
C VAL A 188 3.46 -0.88 18.15
N LEU A 189 3.79 0.36 17.76
CA LEU A 189 4.66 1.23 18.57
C LEU A 189 3.95 1.85 19.76
N GLU A 190 2.67 2.21 19.62
CA GLU A 190 1.91 2.97 20.60
C GLU A 190 0.49 2.39 20.78
N PRO A 191 0.35 1.11 21.18
CA PRO A 191 -0.93 0.39 21.17
C PRO A 191 -2.01 1.07 22.03
N LYS A 192 -1.64 1.61 23.19
CA LYS A 192 -2.58 2.32 24.07
C LYS A 192 -3.18 3.57 23.42
N LYS A 193 -2.34 4.34 22.71
CA LYS A 193 -2.79 5.55 22.01
C LYS A 193 -3.61 5.19 20.77
N PHE A 194 -3.22 4.11 20.08
CA PHE A 194 -4.00 3.57 18.98
C PHE A 194 -5.41 3.17 19.43
N GLU A 195 -5.53 2.40 20.52
CA GLU A 195 -6.83 2.02 21.11
C GLU A 195 -7.67 3.23 21.53
N GLU A 196 -7.06 4.25 22.14
CA GLU A 196 -7.74 5.48 22.52
C GLU A 196 -8.30 6.23 21.29
N ILE A 197 -7.48 6.43 20.27
CA ILE A 197 -7.91 7.08 19.02
C ILE A 197 -8.96 6.23 18.31
N ALA A 198 -8.80 4.91 18.26
CA ALA A 198 -9.76 3.99 17.66
C ALA A 198 -11.11 4.07 18.38
N ARG A 199 -11.13 4.11 19.71
CA ARG A 199 -12.35 4.28 20.51
C ARG A 199 -13.03 5.62 20.24
N LEU A 200 -12.27 6.71 20.27
CA LEU A 200 -12.80 8.06 19.99
C LEU A 200 -13.38 8.18 18.57
N VAL A 201 -12.74 7.53 17.60
CA VAL A 201 -13.25 7.45 16.22
C VAL A 201 -14.50 6.58 16.14
N ALA A 202 -14.54 5.43 16.82
CA ALA A 202 -15.66 4.51 16.83
C ALA A 202 -16.91 5.12 17.50
N GLU A 203 -16.77 5.79 18.64
CA GLU A 203 -17.85 6.47 19.35
C GLU A 203 -18.55 7.53 18.47
N ARG A 204 -17.81 8.20 17.59
CA ARG A 204 -18.33 9.21 16.66
C ARG A 204 -18.63 8.67 15.26
N SER A 205 -18.36 7.39 14.99
CA SER A 205 -18.51 6.79 13.66
C SER A 205 -19.95 6.74 13.16
N PRO A 206 -20.98 6.38 13.96
CA PRO A 206 -22.36 6.28 13.47
C PRO A 206 -22.91 7.64 12.99
N ALA A 207 -22.72 8.69 13.78
CA ALA A 207 -23.15 10.05 13.42
C ALA A 207 -22.38 10.59 12.21
N ARG A 208 -21.08 10.28 12.12
CA ARG A 208 -20.23 10.68 10.99
C ARG A 208 -20.62 9.93 9.71
N GLN A 209 -20.94 8.66 9.81
CA GLN A 209 -21.29 7.83 8.67
C GLN A 209 -22.63 8.26 8.09
N ALA A 210 -23.64 8.49 8.93
CA ALA A 210 -24.90 9.09 8.51
C ALA A 210 -24.69 10.45 7.81
N LEU A 211 -23.91 11.36 8.43
CA LEU A 211 -23.60 12.66 7.82
C LEU A 211 -22.83 12.51 6.50
N SER A 212 -21.89 11.57 6.41
CA SER A 212 -21.14 11.33 5.17
C SER A 212 -22.03 10.77 4.07
N GLU A 213 -22.95 9.88 4.41
CA GLU A 213 -23.92 9.31 3.47
C GLU A 213 -24.89 10.38 2.96
N ASP A 214 -25.37 11.26 3.84
CA ASP A 214 -26.22 12.40 3.49
C ASP A 214 -25.49 13.36 2.53
N VAL A 215 -24.24 13.70 2.83
CA VAL A 215 -23.45 14.60 1.97
C VAL A 215 -23.12 13.92 0.63
N ILE A 216 -22.77 12.63 0.63
CA ILE A 216 -22.52 11.88 -0.61
C ILE A 216 -23.79 11.83 -1.48
N ALA A 217 -24.96 11.57 -0.88
CA ALA A 217 -26.23 11.56 -1.59
C ALA A 217 -26.55 12.94 -2.19
N ALA A 218 -26.35 14.01 -1.42
CA ALA A 218 -26.55 15.37 -1.90
C ALA A 218 -25.62 15.73 -3.07
N VAL A 219 -24.32 15.41 -2.97
CA VAL A 219 -23.36 15.64 -4.06
C VAL A 219 -23.75 14.84 -5.30
N ARG A 220 -24.13 13.57 -5.15
CA ARG A 220 -24.56 12.74 -6.29
C ARG A 220 -25.78 13.33 -7.00
N GLU A 221 -26.75 13.83 -6.23
CA GLU A 221 -27.94 14.45 -6.79
C GLU A 221 -27.60 15.71 -7.61
N ASP A 222 -26.71 16.56 -7.11
CA ASP A 222 -26.29 17.77 -7.83
C ASP A 222 -25.54 17.43 -9.11
N LEU A 223 -24.58 16.51 -9.04
CA LEU A 223 -23.80 16.10 -10.20
C LEU A 223 -24.71 15.48 -11.28
N LEU A 224 -25.72 14.69 -10.88
CA LEU A 224 -26.76 14.18 -11.79
C LEU A 224 -27.59 15.30 -12.44
N ARG A 225 -27.97 16.34 -11.69
CA ARG A 225 -28.70 17.50 -12.22
C ARG A 225 -27.86 18.33 -13.19
N ASP A 226 -26.58 18.44 -12.92
CA ASP A 226 -25.62 19.17 -13.75
C ASP A 226 -25.14 18.33 -14.96
N GLY A 227 -25.57 17.07 -15.06
CA GLY A 227 -25.22 16.16 -16.17
C GLY A 227 -23.78 15.67 -16.12
N ILE A 228 -23.16 15.65 -14.94
CA ILE A 228 -21.78 15.24 -14.72
C ILE A 228 -21.75 13.79 -14.24
N GLU A 229 -21.16 12.89 -15.04
CA GLU A 229 -20.93 11.51 -14.62
C GLU A 229 -19.73 11.45 -13.66
N ALA A 230 -19.98 11.03 -12.41
CA ALA A 230 -18.95 10.97 -11.40
C ALA A 230 -19.18 9.87 -10.36
N THR A 231 -18.08 9.27 -9.89
CA THR A 231 -18.11 8.32 -8.77
C THR A 231 -17.74 9.02 -7.47
N VAL A 232 -18.73 9.21 -6.59
CA VAL A 232 -18.55 9.85 -5.28
C VAL A 232 -18.36 8.79 -4.19
N THR A 233 -17.25 8.86 -3.45
CA THR A 233 -16.91 7.94 -2.35
C THR A 233 -16.50 8.70 -1.09
N GLY A 234 -16.77 8.11 0.09
CA GLY A 234 -16.29 8.65 1.36
C GLY A 234 -14.81 8.34 1.58
N ARG A 235 -14.03 9.33 1.99
CA ARG A 235 -12.63 9.16 2.38
C ARG A 235 -12.53 9.02 3.90
N GLN A 236 -12.17 7.83 4.36
CA GLN A 236 -11.81 7.61 5.75
C GLN A 236 -10.45 8.25 6.07
N LYS A 237 -10.32 8.87 7.24
CA LYS A 237 -9.05 9.40 7.74
C LYS A 237 -8.26 8.29 8.43
N HIS A 238 -6.98 8.19 8.10
CA HIS A 238 -6.01 7.28 8.72
C HIS A 238 -5.66 7.69 10.15
N PHE A 239 -5.52 6.71 11.04
CA PHE A 239 -5.35 6.91 12.48
C PHE A 239 -4.02 7.60 12.80
N PHE A 240 -2.94 7.25 12.11
CA PHE A 240 -1.64 7.87 12.27
C PHE A 240 -1.63 9.35 11.85
N SER A 241 -2.39 9.71 10.81
CA SER A 241 -2.55 11.11 10.42
C SER A 241 -3.32 11.93 11.46
N VAL A 242 -4.24 11.30 12.21
CA VAL A 242 -4.91 11.91 13.37
C VAL A 242 -3.91 12.09 14.50
N TYR A 243 -3.15 11.05 14.83
CA TYR A 243 -2.10 11.07 15.85
C TYR A 243 -1.04 12.15 15.59
N GLN A 244 -0.46 12.21 14.38
CA GLN A 244 0.52 13.24 14.02
C GLN A 244 -0.04 14.65 14.19
N LYS A 245 -1.33 14.89 13.87
CA LYS A 245 -1.95 16.20 14.07
C LYS A 245 -2.15 16.54 15.55
N MET A 246 -2.44 15.56 16.40
CA MET A 246 -2.58 15.75 17.84
C MET A 246 -1.23 16.08 18.49
N VAL A 247 -0.20 15.29 18.20
CA VAL A 247 1.12 15.39 18.85
C VAL A 247 1.92 16.60 18.33
N VAL A 248 1.95 16.83 17.02
CA VAL A 248 2.81 17.87 16.42
C VAL A 248 2.17 19.26 16.51
N ARG A 249 0.84 19.36 16.56
CA ARG A 249 0.14 20.67 16.54
C ARG A 249 -0.55 21.02 17.86
N GLY A 250 -0.46 20.17 18.88
CA GLY A 250 -1.02 20.42 20.21
C GLY A 250 -2.52 20.78 20.20
N ARG A 251 -3.27 20.25 19.23
CA ARG A 251 -4.71 20.53 19.11
C ARG A 251 -5.52 19.49 19.86
N ASP A 252 -6.57 19.95 20.54
CA ASP A 252 -7.57 19.08 21.14
C ASP A 252 -8.25 18.22 20.06
N PHE A 253 -8.61 16.98 20.42
CA PHE A 253 -9.35 16.07 19.52
C PHE A 253 -10.65 16.71 19.01
N ASN A 254 -11.25 17.60 19.79
CA ASN A 254 -12.43 18.39 19.42
C ASN A 254 -12.18 19.43 18.32
N ASP A 255 -10.94 19.89 18.12
CA ASP A 255 -10.57 20.85 17.06
C ASP A 255 -10.32 20.18 15.71
N ILE A 256 -10.44 18.85 15.62
CA ILE A 256 -10.40 18.12 14.35
C ILE A 256 -11.79 18.21 13.69
N TYR A 257 -12.21 19.43 13.36
CA TYR A 257 -13.47 19.79 12.65
C TYR A 257 -13.57 19.25 11.21
N ASP A 258 -12.79 18.23 10.85
CA ASP A 258 -12.46 17.94 9.45
C ASP A 258 -12.65 16.45 9.16
N LEU A 259 -13.69 15.83 9.72
CA LEU A 259 -13.80 14.37 9.79
C LEU A 259 -14.53 13.72 8.60
N VAL A 260 -15.23 14.48 7.77
CA VAL A 260 -15.89 13.97 6.54
C VAL A 260 -15.10 14.46 5.32
N GLY A 261 -14.34 13.55 4.71
CA GLY A 261 -13.73 13.79 3.41
C GLY A 261 -14.53 13.05 2.34
N ILE A 262 -14.76 13.68 1.20
CA ILE A 262 -15.39 13.04 0.04
C ILE A 262 -14.39 13.07 -1.10
N ARG A 263 -14.37 12.00 -1.89
CA ARG A 263 -13.62 11.89 -3.13
C ARG A 263 -14.61 11.77 -4.28
N VAL A 264 -14.45 12.63 -5.28
CA VAL A 264 -15.21 12.58 -6.53
C VAL A 264 -14.24 12.17 -7.63
N LEU A 265 -14.54 11.09 -8.33
CA LEU A 265 -13.78 10.59 -9.47
C LEU A 265 -14.55 10.92 -10.75
N VAL A 266 -13.87 11.55 -11.70
CA VAL A 266 -14.39 11.96 -13.02
C VAL A 266 -13.38 11.58 -14.10
N GLU A 267 -13.81 11.55 -15.36
CA GLU A 267 -12.94 11.13 -16.47
C GLU A 267 -11.99 12.25 -16.94
N ASP A 268 -12.48 13.49 -17.02
CA ASP A 268 -11.77 14.62 -17.60
C ASP A 268 -11.43 15.73 -16.60
N VAL A 269 -10.36 16.49 -16.88
CA VAL A 269 -9.98 17.69 -16.11
C VAL A 269 -11.08 18.77 -16.12
N ARG A 270 -11.83 18.88 -17.22
CA ARG A 270 -12.96 19.82 -17.32
C ARG A 270 -14.02 19.50 -16.26
N ASP A 271 -14.31 18.23 -16.06
CA ASP A 271 -15.30 17.77 -15.10
C ASP A 271 -14.81 17.98 -13.67
N CYS A 272 -13.51 17.93 -13.40
CA CYS A 272 -12.96 18.30 -12.07
C CYS A 272 -13.35 19.72 -11.67
N TYR A 273 -13.24 20.68 -12.60
CA TYR A 273 -13.62 22.07 -12.34
C TYR A 273 -15.14 22.29 -12.35
N ALA A 274 -15.89 21.51 -13.12
CA ALA A 274 -17.36 21.51 -13.08
C ALA A 274 -17.89 21.02 -11.71
N VAL A 275 -17.34 19.91 -11.21
CA VAL A 275 -17.60 19.39 -9.86
C VAL A 275 -17.28 20.44 -8.79
N LEU A 276 -16.13 21.13 -8.91
CA LEU A 276 -15.75 22.20 -7.98
C LEU A 276 -16.80 23.32 -7.94
N GLY A 277 -17.31 23.73 -9.10
CA GLY A 277 -18.38 24.72 -9.22
C GLY A 277 -19.67 24.28 -8.55
N SER A 278 -20.11 23.04 -8.82
CA SER A 278 -21.31 22.44 -8.22
C SER A 278 -21.22 22.38 -6.69
N ILE A 279 -20.06 21.96 -6.15
CA ILE A 279 -19.81 21.93 -4.70
C ILE A 279 -19.85 23.33 -4.09
N HIS A 280 -19.21 24.33 -4.71
CA HIS A 280 -19.19 25.70 -4.21
C HIS A 280 -20.55 26.40 -4.32
N ALA A 281 -21.42 25.97 -5.24
CA ALA A 281 -22.79 26.47 -5.33
C ALA A 281 -23.65 26.01 -4.13
N ARG A 282 -23.41 24.79 -3.63
CA ARG A 282 -24.11 24.26 -2.45
C ARG A 282 -23.52 24.74 -1.13
N TRP A 283 -22.19 24.75 -1.01
CA TRP A 283 -21.50 25.07 0.24
C TRP A 283 -20.48 26.18 0.05
N SER A 284 -20.54 27.19 0.93
CA SER A 284 -19.58 28.28 0.94
C SER A 284 -18.16 27.78 1.25
N PRO A 285 -17.18 28.02 0.36
CA PRO A 285 -15.81 27.58 0.59
C PRO A 285 -15.18 28.36 1.74
N VAL A 286 -14.38 27.67 2.55
CA VAL A 286 -13.61 28.31 3.63
C VAL A 286 -12.37 29.00 3.03
N PRO A 287 -12.17 30.31 3.26
CA PRO A 287 -11.01 31.03 2.74
C PRO A 287 -9.67 30.37 3.13
N GLY A 288 -8.74 30.28 2.17
CA GLY A 288 -7.42 29.70 2.39
C GLY A 288 -7.36 28.18 2.52
N ARG A 289 -8.49 27.47 2.31
CA ARG A 289 -8.54 25.99 2.32
C ARG A 289 -8.59 25.35 0.94
N PHE A 290 -8.79 26.13 -0.12
CA PHE A 290 -8.71 25.67 -1.50
C PHE A 290 -7.25 25.36 -1.89
N LYS A 291 -7.04 24.23 -2.57
CA LYS A 291 -5.74 23.82 -3.11
C LYS A 291 -5.96 23.16 -4.46
N ASP A 292 -5.25 23.64 -5.47
CA ASP A 292 -5.23 23.04 -6.80
C ASP A 292 -3.93 22.26 -7.00
N TYR A 293 -4.07 20.99 -7.40
CA TYR A 293 -2.97 20.04 -7.61
C TYR A 293 -3.07 19.35 -8.99
N ILE A 294 -4.02 19.76 -9.84
CA ILE A 294 -4.14 19.33 -11.23
C ILE A 294 -3.04 20.02 -12.05
#